data_AF-A0A960YAQ7-F1
#
_entry.id   AF-A0A960YAQ7-F1
#
_cell.length_a   1.000
_cell.length_b   1.000
_cell.length_c   1.000
_cell.angle_alpha   90.00
_cell.angle_beta   90.00
_cell.angle_gamma   90.00
#
_symmetry.space_group_name_H-M   'P 1'
#
loop_
_entity.id
_entity.type
_entity.pdbx_description
1 polymer ?
#
loop_
_entity_poly.entity_id
_entity_poly.type
_entity_poly.pdbx_seq_one_letter_code
_entity_poly.pdbx_strand_id
1 'polypeptide(L)'
;IELPDPALYEKLLLNRNTPNSAFVRLASTRREERVIRIIAGNEQRLLAEPRIIAALERNAATPISILDRARSFYKLSKGRSHKEAIEEIEAREAAEQEAQAAAREAQEAAEARAEALEAEELSEEAGEEIEAIEQPAETGGELIGDELPEGFSVDDLLREQFDPEEKFAKELLEDPDEALDKDSRQGLNQQVNAMTVLEKMQLALSGNIEARTLLMKNPNRLIQECVLRNPKITIDEIIRVATDKSQKEEIIRMVAANRDWTKSYAVVHALCWNPKTPFLQASKYLGRLYVKDLQKIAKSKAIPGMLAVQARRLVAEKQRFN
;
A
#
# COMPACT_ATOMS: atom_id res chain seq x y z
N ILE A 1 -1.73 -27.69 -16.55
CA ILE A 1 -1.22 -27.14 -17.82
C ILE A 1 -0.82 -28.31 -18.69
N GLU A 2 -1.70 -28.70 -19.62
CA GLU A 2 -1.34 -29.62 -20.69
C GLU A 2 -1.06 -28.77 -21.91
N LEU A 3 0.22 -28.56 -22.20
CA LEU A 3 0.67 -27.94 -23.43
C LEU A 3 0.60 -28.98 -24.57
N PRO A 4 0.14 -28.56 -25.76
CA PRO A 4 -0.07 -29.44 -26.91
C PRO A 4 1.23 -29.93 -27.56
N ASP A 5 2.37 -29.28 -27.31
CA ASP A 5 3.68 -29.65 -27.87
C ASP A 5 4.67 -30.07 -26.76
N PRO A 6 5.21 -31.31 -26.80
CA PRO A 6 6.26 -31.80 -25.89
C PRO A 6 7.47 -30.87 -25.78
N ALA A 7 7.86 -30.18 -26.85
CA ALA A 7 9.02 -29.28 -26.87
C ALA A 7 8.82 -28.02 -26.00
N LEU A 8 7.58 -27.65 -25.70
CA LEU A 8 7.28 -26.49 -24.86
C LEU A 8 7.53 -26.76 -23.38
N TYR A 9 7.40 -28.01 -22.92
CA TYR A 9 7.73 -28.35 -21.54
C TYR A 9 9.23 -28.22 -21.25
N GLU A 10 10.08 -28.56 -22.22
CA GLU A 10 11.53 -28.35 -22.08
C GLU A 10 11.85 -26.87 -21.91
N LYS A 11 11.29 -26.00 -22.77
CA LYS A 11 11.48 -24.55 -22.69
C LYS A 11 10.95 -23.98 -21.37
N LEU A 12 9.85 -24.51 -20.86
CA LEU A 12 9.27 -24.10 -19.59
C LEU A 12 10.14 -24.53 -18.40
N LEU A 13 10.73 -25.72 -18.43
CA LEU A 13 11.61 -26.21 -17.37
C LEU A 13 12.99 -25.53 -17.39
N LEU A 14 13.44 -25.01 -18.53
CA LEU A 14 14.66 -24.22 -18.65
C LEU A 14 14.48 -22.77 -18.18
N ASN A 15 13.23 -22.29 -18.08
CA ASN A 15 12.96 -20.94 -17.58
C ASN A 15 13.16 -20.86 -16.05
N ARG A 16 13.96 -19.89 -15.62
CA ARG A 16 14.27 -19.65 -14.21
C ARG A 16 13.06 -19.22 -13.39
N ASN A 17 12.06 -18.58 -14.01
CA ASN A 17 10.88 -18.08 -13.30
C ASN A 17 9.74 -19.09 -13.16
N THR A 18 9.94 -20.33 -13.62
CA THR A 18 8.90 -21.36 -13.52
C THR A 18 8.67 -21.73 -12.05
N PRO A 19 7.41 -21.78 -11.56
CA PRO A 19 7.12 -22.07 -10.16
C PRO A 19 7.39 -23.54 -9.80
N ASN A 20 7.77 -23.82 -8.56
CA ASN A 20 8.06 -25.18 -8.07
C ASN A 20 6.83 -26.12 -8.21
N SER A 21 5.63 -25.59 -8.03
CA SER A 21 4.37 -26.34 -8.24
C SER A 21 4.23 -26.87 -9.67
N ALA A 22 4.79 -26.19 -10.68
CA ALA A 22 4.83 -26.69 -12.05
C ALA A 22 5.80 -27.86 -12.19
N PHE A 23 6.98 -27.80 -11.54
CA PHE A 23 7.94 -28.92 -11.53
C PHE A 23 7.35 -30.17 -10.86
N VAL A 24 6.66 -30.02 -9.73
CA VAL A 24 5.99 -31.13 -9.03
C VAL A 24 4.94 -31.79 -9.94
N ARG A 25 4.08 -30.99 -10.59
CA ARG A 25 3.06 -31.52 -11.51
C ARG A 25 3.65 -32.20 -12.75
N LEU A 26 4.71 -31.62 -13.32
CA LEU A 26 5.36 -32.20 -14.50
C LEU A 26 6.13 -33.47 -14.15
N ALA A 27 6.76 -33.52 -12.98
CA ALA A 27 7.45 -34.69 -12.46
C ALA A 27 6.54 -35.91 -12.31
N SER A 28 5.27 -35.73 -11.93
CA SER A 28 4.32 -36.84 -11.77
C SER A 28 3.63 -37.26 -13.08
N THR A 29 3.45 -36.35 -14.02
CA THR A 29 2.55 -36.55 -15.18
C THR A 29 3.30 -36.91 -16.46
N ARG A 30 4.51 -36.37 -16.65
CA ARG A 30 5.22 -36.45 -17.94
C ARG A 30 6.07 -37.71 -18.04
N ARG A 31 6.10 -38.30 -19.25
CA ARG A 31 6.78 -39.58 -19.51
C ARG A 31 8.02 -39.44 -20.38
N GLU A 32 8.32 -38.24 -20.89
CA GLU A 32 9.51 -38.04 -21.72
C GLU A 32 10.80 -38.06 -20.86
N GLU A 33 11.75 -38.92 -21.20
CA GLU A 33 13.00 -39.10 -20.45
C GLU A 33 13.79 -37.79 -20.31
N ARG A 34 13.80 -36.96 -21.37
CA ARG A 34 14.52 -35.68 -21.39
C ARG A 34 13.92 -34.67 -20.41
N VAL A 35 12.60 -34.61 -20.30
CA VAL A 35 11.88 -33.74 -19.36
C VAL A 35 12.16 -34.16 -17.92
N ILE A 36 12.09 -35.47 -17.64
CA ILE A 36 12.42 -36.05 -16.33
C ILE A 36 13.87 -35.75 -15.94
N ARG A 37 14.81 -35.86 -16.87
CA ARG A 37 16.23 -35.57 -16.64
C ARG A 37 16.48 -34.09 -16.33
N ILE A 38 15.80 -33.17 -17.00
CA ILE A 38 15.91 -31.72 -16.71
C ILE A 38 15.38 -31.41 -15.31
N ILE A 39 14.26 -32.01 -14.91
CA ILE A 39 13.68 -31.85 -13.56
C ILE A 39 14.65 -32.38 -12.49
N ALA A 40 15.11 -33.62 -12.64
CA ALA A 40 16.00 -34.25 -11.67
C ALA A 40 17.42 -33.65 -11.65
N GLY A 41 17.85 -32.99 -12.74
CA GLY A 41 19.12 -32.29 -12.82
C GLY A 41 19.13 -30.92 -12.14
N ASN A 42 17.95 -30.38 -11.79
CA ASN A 42 17.85 -29.06 -11.15
C ASN A 42 18.02 -29.17 -9.63
N GLU A 43 19.27 -29.34 -9.19
CA GLU A 43 19.66 -29.52 -7.79
C GLU A 43 19.15 -28.42 -6.85
N GLN A 44 19.13 -27.16 -7.29
CA GLN A 44 18.61 -26.04 -6.49
C GLN A 44 17.13 -26.20 -6.16
N ARG A 45 16.33 -26.65 -7.13
CA ARG A 45 14.89 -26.87 -6.95
C ARG A 45 14.58 -28.13 -6.15
N LEU A 46 15.39 -29.17 -6.30
CA LEU A 46 15.28 -30.38 -5.48
C LEU A 46 15.50 -30.07 -3.99
N LEU A 47 16.42 -29.17 -3.67
CA LEU A 47 16.66 -28.74 -2.28
C LEU A 47 15.57 -27.81 -1.73
N ALA A 48 14.99 -26.98 -2.60
CA ALA A 48 13.93 -26.05 -2.23
C ALA A 48 12.58 -26.75 -2.04
N GLU A 49 12.25 -27.73 -2.89
CA GLU A 49 10.96 -28.41 -2.91
C GLU A 49 11.13 -29.94 -2.93
N PRO A 50 11.13 -30.63 -1.76
CA PRO A 50 11.30 -32.08 -1.69
C PRO A 50 10.13 -32.85 -2.33
N ARG A 51 8.95 -32.23 -2.48
CA ARG A 51 7.80 -32.82 -3.17
C ARG A 51 8.09 -33.17 -4.63
N ILE A 52 9.09 -32.53 -5.26
CA ILE A 52 9.55 -32.88 -6.61
C ILE A 52 10.11 -34.30 -6.64
N ILE A 53 10.90 -34.68 -5.62
CA ILE A 53 11.47 -36.04 -5.52
C ILE A 53 10.35 -37.06 -5.31
N ALA A 54 9.38 -36.77 -4.44
CA ALA A 54 8.22 -37.63 -4.23
C ALA A 54 7.34 -37.75 -5.49
N ALA A 55 7.21 -36.68 -6.28
CA ALA A 55 6.50 -36.72 -7.56
C ALA A 55 7.23 -37.58 -8.61
N LEU A 56 8.57 -37.51 -8.66
CA LEU A 56 9.38 -38.39 -9.50
C LEU A 56 9.27 -39.86 -9.08
N GLU A 57 9.14 -40.16 -7.79
CA GLU A 57 8.91 -41.51 -7.26
C GLU A 57 7.58 -42.12 -7.70
N ARG A 58 6.54 -41.29 -7.76
CA ARG A 58 5.20 -41.72 -8.19
C ARG A 58 5.11 -41.92 -9.71
N ASN A 59 6.07 -41.40 -10.46
CA ASN A 59 6.08 -41.51 -11.90
C ASN A 59 6.80 -42.78 -12.37
N ALA A 60 6.04 -43.70 -12.97
CA ALA A 60 6.55 -44.97 -13.49
C ALA A 60 7.57 -44.81 -14.63
N ALA A 61 7.62 -43.65 -15.29
CA ALA A 61 8.58 -43.36 -16.36
C ALA A 61 9.95 -42.90 -15.85
N THR A 62 10.11 -42.64 -14.54
CA THR A 62 11.38 -42.17 -13.97
C THR A 62 12.37 -43.34 -13.82
N PRO A 63 13.57 -43.27 -14.44
CA PRO A 63 14.60 -44.28 -14.23
C PRO A 63 15.08 -44.32 -12.78
N ILE A 64 15.23 -45.54 -12.24
CA ILE A 64 15.67 -45.78 -10.85
C ILE A 64 17.00 -45.08 -10.54
N SER A 65 17.93 -45.05 -11.50
CA SER A 65 19.23 -44.39 -11.35
C SER A 65 19.15 -42.87 -11.17
N ILE A 66 18.20 -42.21 -11.86
CA ILE A 66 17.96 -40.77 -11.74
C ILE A 66 17.34 -40.47 -10.36
N LEU A 67 16.41 -41.33 -9.95
CA LEU A 67 15.73 -41.23 -8.67
C LEU A 67 16.69 -41.41 -7.48
N ASP A 68 17.55 -42.42 -7.53
CA ASP A 68 18.54 -42.70 -6.48
C ASP A 68 19.57 -41.58 -6.37
N ARG A 69 19.97 -40.98 -7.50
CA ARG A 69 20.82 -39.78 -7.49
C ARG A 69 20.13 -38.61 -6.80
N ALA A 70 18.87 -38.32 -7.14
CA ALA A 70 18.11 -37.21 -6.55
C ALA A 70 17.91 -37.40 -5.03
N ARG A 71 17.56 -38.62 -4.59
CA ARG A 71 17.42 -39.00 -3.17
C ARG A 71 18.74 -38.84 -2.41
N SER A 72 19.81 -39.41 -2.96
CA SER A 72 21.14 -39.39 -2.34
C SER A 72 21.66 -37.97 -2.20
N PHE A 73 21.45 -37.14 -3.23
CA PHE A 73 21.82 -35.73 -3.20
C PHE A 73 21.06 -34.94 -2.12
N TYR A 74 19.73 -35.11 -2.05
CA TYR A 74 18.93 -34.44 -1.03
C TYR A 74 19.35 -34.85 0.39
N LYS A 75 19.51 -36.15 0.61
CA LYS A 75 19.94 -36.70 1.91
C LYS A 75 21.33 -36.21 2.31
N LEU A 76 22.26 -36.14 1.38
CA LEU A 76 23.62 -35.66 1.62
C LEU A 76 23.65 -34.16 1.93
N SER A 77 22.84 -33.35 1.24
CA SER A 77 22.84 -31.90 1.40
C SER A 77 22.06 -31.41 2.63
N LYS A 78 20.93 -32.04 2.96
CA LYS A 78 20.04 -31.61 4.06
C LYS A 78 20.21 -32.44 5.33
N GLY A 79 20.98 -33.52 5.30
CA GLY A 79 21.21 -34.41 6.45
C GLY A 79 20.00 -35.28 6.83
N ARG A 80 18.94 -35.27 6.04
CA ARG A 80 17.66 -35.96 6.29
C ARG A 80 17.01 -36.42 4.98
N SER A 81 16.09 -37.37 5.05
CA SER A 81 15.38 -37.85 3.86
C SER A 81 14.34 -36.84 3.35
N HIS A 82 13.99 -36.93 2.06
CA HIS A 82 12.95 -36.09 1.47
C HIS A 82 11.57 -36.37 2.06
N LYS A 83 11.31 -37.60 2.53
CA LYS A 83 10.04 -37.98 3.17
C LYS A 83 9.85 -37.30 4.52
N GLU A 84 10.87 -37.35 5.38
CA GLU A 84 10.86 -36.63 6.68
C GLU A 84 10.70 -35.12 6.48
N ALA A 85 11.30 -34.56 5.42
CA ALA A 85 11.12 -33.15 5.09
C ALA A 85 9.70 -32.81 4.63
N ILE A 86 9.04 -33.71 3.88
CA ILE A 86 7.64 -33.53 3.46
C ILE A 86 6.70 -33.61 4.66
N GLU A 87 6.90 -34.58 5.56
CA GLU A 87 6.09 -34.73 6.78
C GLU A 87 6.16 -33.49 7.67
N GLU A 88 7.34 -32.88 7.83
CA GLU A 88 7.49 -31.63 8.58
C GLU A 88 6.81 -30.43 7.88
N ILE A 89 6.92 -30.34 6.55
CA ILE A 89 6.25 -29.29 5.77
C ILE A 89 4.73 -29.44 5.88
N GLU A 90 4.20 -30.66 5.73
CA GLU A 90 2.78 -30.95 5.85
C GLU A 90 2.25 -30.72 7.28
N ALA A 91 3.02 -31.08 8.30
CA ALA A 91 2.67 -30.78 9.70
C ALA A 91 2.64 -29.27 9.98
N ARG A 92 3.58 -28.50 9.40
CA ARG A 92 3.61 -27.05 9.51
C ARG A 92 2.46 -26.39 8.76
N GLU A 93 2.17 -26.83 7.53
CA GLU A 93 1.03 -26.35 6.74
C GLU A 93 -0.30 -26.67 7.46
N ALA A 94 -0.44 -27.85 8.08
CA ALA A 94 -1.62 -28.21 8.84
C ALA A 94 -1.79 -27.38 10.12
N ALA A 95 -0.71 -27.15 10.88
CA ALA A 95 -0.75 -26.27 12.06
C ALA A 95 -1.08 -24.81 11.69
N GLU A 96 -0.60 -24.34 10.54
CA GLU A 96 -0.93 -23.00 10.02
C GLU A 96 -2.40 -22.92 9.61
N GLN A 97 -2.95 -23.95 8.97
CA GLN A 97 -4.37 -24.02 8.63
C GLN A 97 -5.27 -24.11 9.87
N GLU A 98 -4.86 -24.88 10.88
CA GLU A 98 -5.58 -24.98 12.15
C GLU A 98 -5.55 -23.64 12.91
N ALA A 99 -4.41 -22.95 12.94
CA ALA A 99 -4.30 -21.61 13.51
C ALA A 99 -5.16 -20.58 12.75
N GLN A 100 -5.21 -20.66 11.42
CA GLN A 100 -6.07 -19.80 10.59
C GLN A 100 -7.56 -20.11 10.82
N ALA A 101 -7.93 -21.37 10.96
CA ALA A 101 -9.30 -21.77 11.28
C ALA A 101 -9.72 -21.31 12.67
N ALA A 102 -8.85 -21.46 13.68
CA ALA A 102 -9.09 -20.97 15.03
C ALA A 102 -9.18 -19.43 15.09
N ALA A 103 -8.36 -18.73 14.32
CA ALA A 103 -8.44 -17.26 14.20
C ALA A 103 -9.76 -16.82 13.56
N ARG A 104 -10.22 -17.53 12.53
CA ARG A 104 -11.51 -17.29 11.88
C ARG A 104 -12.68 -17.56 12.84
N GLU A 105 -12.65 -18.67 13.57
CA GLU A 105 -13.68 -19.00 14.56
C GLU A 105 -13.71 -17.96 15.71
N ALA A 106 -12.54 -17.50 16.16
CA ALA A 106 -12.44 -16.42 17.15
C ALA A 106 -12.98 -15.08 16.62
N GLN A 107 -12.76 -14.78 15.34
CA GLN A 107 -13.31 -13.60 14.68
C GLN A 107 -14.83 -13.71 14.55
N GLU A 108 -15.36 -14.85 14.09
CA GLU A 108 -16.81 -15.10 13.98
C GLU A 108 -17.49 -15.06 15.37
N ALA A 109 -16.82 -15.54 16.42
CA ALA A 109 -17.33 -15.44 17.80
C ALA A 109 -17.27 -14.01 18.36
N ALA A 110 -16.28 -13.20 17.97
CA ALA A 110 -16.19 -11.79 18.34
C ALA A 110 -17.29 -10.96 17.64
N GLU A 111 -17.51 -11.22 16.34
CA GLU A 111 -18.58 -10.61 15.54
C GLU A 111 -19.96 -10.97 16.14
N ALA A 112 -20.23 -12.24 16.44
CA ALA A 112 -21.49 -12.65 17.08
C ALA A 112 -21.69 -12.06 18.49
N ARG A 113 -20.59 -11.81 19.22
CA ARG A 113 -20.65 -11.17 20.54
C ARG A 113 -20.90 -9.65 20.43
N ALA A 114 -20.37 -9.00 19.41
CA ALA A 114 -20.67 -7.61 19.10
C ALA A 114 -22.14 -7.46 18.66
N GLU A 115 -22.64 -8.32 17.78
CA GLU A 115 -24.06 -8.31 17.37
C GLU A 115 -25.01 -8.53 18.56
N ALA A 116 -24.64 -9.38 19.53
CA ALA A 116 -25.44 -9.59 20.74
C ALA A 116 -25.44 -8.36 21.67
N LEU A 117 -24.33 -7.62 21.74
CA LEU A 117 -24.21 -6.40 22.54
C LEU A 117 -25.02 -5.26 21.91
N GLU A 118 -24.91 -5.10 20.59
CA GLU A 118 -25.67 -4.12 19.81
C GLU A 118 -27.19 -4.36 19.92
N ALA A 119 -27.63 -5.63 19.92
CA ALA A 119 -29.03 -5.99 20.14
C ALA A 119 -29.55 -5.70 21.56
N GLU A 120 -28.66 -5.69 22.56
CA GLU A 120 -28.98 -5.33 23.95
C GLU A 120 -29.08 -3.80 24.11
N GLU A 121 -28.16 -3.06 23.49
CA GLU A 121 -28.15 -1.59 23.45
C GLU A 121 -29.38 -1.01 22.71
N LEU A 122 -29.81 -1.63 21.61
CA LEU A 122 -31.05 -1.28 20.88
C LEU A 122 -32.33 -1.41 21.73
N SER A 123 -32.30 -2.18 22.82
CA SER A 123 -33.45 -2.32 23.73
C SER A 123 -33.49 -1.24 24.81
N GLU A 124 -32.34 -0.66 25.16
CA GLU A 124 -32.23 0.44 26.13
C GLU A 124 -32.42 1.82 25.47
N GLU A 125 -32.10 1.97 24.18
CA GLU A 125 -32.16 3.25 23.44
C GLU A 125 -33.57 3.70 22.99
N ALA A 126 -34.62 2.88 23.13
CA ALA A 126 -35.99 3.35 22.87
C ALA A 126 -36.54 4.34 23.92
N GLY A 127 -35.77 4.59 25.00
CA GLY A 127 -36.18 5.40 26.15
C GLY A 127 -35.82 6.88 26.11
N GLU A 128 -34.70 7.29 25.49
CA GLU A 128 -34.21 8.67 25.62
C GLU A 128 -33.50 9.13 24.33
N GLU A 129 -34.19 9.95 23.54
CA GLU A 129 -33.56 10.76 22.49
C GLU A 129 -32.65 11.83 23.11
N ILE A 130 -31.45 11.97 22.52
CA ILE A 130 -30.43 13.04 22.62
C ILE A 130 -29.24 12.72 23.56
N GLU A 131 -28.15 12.13 23.02
CA GLU A 131 -26.82 12.77 22.89
C GLU A 131 -25.75 11.79 22.33
N ALA A 132 -24.92 12.29 21.41
CA ALA A 132 -23.54 11.88 21.14
C ALA A 132 -23.23 10.53 20.42
N ILE A 133 -23.32 10.57 19.08
CA ILE A 133 -22.31 10.14 18.08
C ILE A 133 -21.30 9.06 18.54
N GLU A 134 -21.58 7.81 18.20
CA GLU A 134 -20.66 6.67 18.26
C GLU A 134 -19.99 6.37 16.91
N GLN A 135 -18.84 5.69 17.01
CA GLN A 135 -17.84 5.46 15.96
C GLN A 135 -18.27 4.33 15.00
N PRO A 136 -18.01 4.43 13.67
CA PRO A 136 -18.39 3.36 12.75
C PRO A 136 -17.32 2.26 12.67
N ALA A 137 -17.79 1.03 12.93
CA ALA A 137 -17.55 -0.22 12.22
C ALA A 137 -16.10 -0.62 11.86
N GLU A 138 -15.57 -1.57 12.63
CA GLU A 138 -14.42 -2.42 12.29
C GLU A 138 -14.87 -3.59 11.39
N THR A 139 -14.46 -3.60 10.11
CA THR A 139 -14.00 -4.82 9.43
C THR A 139 -13.33 -4.46 8.11
N GLY A 140 -12.01 -4.54 8.07
CA GLY A 140 -11.24 -4.33 6.85
C GLY A 140 -9.79 -3.98 7.15
N GLY A 141 -9.00 -5.00 7.49
CA GLY A 141 -7.53 -4.97 7.53
C GLY A 141 -6.98 -3.69 8.15
N GLU A 142 -7.01 -3.63 9.48
CA GLU A 142 -6.54 -2.47 10.22
C GLU A 142 -5.04 -2.26 9.96
N LEU A 143 -4.73 -1.34 9.04
CA LEU A 143 -3.45 -0.64 9.05
C LEU A 143 -3.46 0.22 10.32
N ILE A 144 -3.18 -0.40 11.46
CA ILE A 144 -3.03 0.28 12.76
C ILE A 144 -1.76 1.13 12.68
N GLY A 145 -1.91 2.38 12.26
CA GLY A 145 -0.82 3.36 12.20
C GLY A 145 -0.24 3.61 10.80
N ASP A 146 0.84 4.40 10.77
CA ASP A 146 1.52 4.87 9.56
C ASP A 146 2.45 3.78 8.92
N GLU A 147 2.33 2.51 9.32
CA GLU A 147 3.21 1.41 8.93
C GLU A 147 2.54 0.47 7.92
N LEU A 148 3.16 0.33 6.75
CA LEU A 148 2.80 -0.66 5.73
C LEU A 148 3.29 -2.05 6.18
N PRO A 149 2.51 -3.13 6.00
CA PRO A 149 2.99 -4.48 6.27
C PRO A 149 4.27 -4.78 5.47
N GLU A 150 5.23 -5.47 6.09
CA GLU A 150 6.53 -5.77 5.48
C GLU A 150 6.34 -6.50 4.13
N GLY A 151 6.76 -5.86 3.04
CA GLY A 151 6.61 -6.39 1.67
C GLY A 151 5.53 -5.71 0.82
N PHE A 152 4.74 -4.79 1.37
CA PHE A 152 3.78 -3.99 0.60
C PHE A 152 4.37 -2.63 0.22
N SER A 153 4.69 -2.45 -1.06
CA SER A 153 4.95 -1.12 -1.61
C SER A 153 3.63 -0.44 -1.97
N VAL A 154 3.50 0.86 -1.71
CA VAL A 154 2.42 1.68 -2.30
C VAL A 154 2.36 1.49 -3.82
N ASP A 155 3.52 1.26 -4.45
CA ASP A 155 3.62 0.99 -5.89
C ASP A 155 3.14 -0.42 -6.29
N ASP A 156 3.10 -1.40 -5.39
CA ASP A 156 2.51 -2.72 -5.67
C ASP A 156 0.98 -2.67 -5.59
N LEU A 157 0.45 -1.85 -4.69
CA LEU A 157 -0.96 -1.47 -4.63
C LEU A 157 -1.45 -0.77 -5.91
N LEU A 158 -0.54 -0.05 -6.60
CA LEU A 158 -0.79 0.60 -7.89
C LEU A 158 -0.70 -0.36 -9.09
N ARG A 159 -0.13 -1.57 -8.93
CA ARG A 159 0.04 -2.56 -10.02
C ARG A 159 -1.11 -3.54 -10.13
N GLU A 160 -1.88 -3.71 -9.07
CA GLU A 160 -3.14 -4.46 -9.13
C GLU A 160 -4.08 -3.71 -10.08
N GLN A 161 -4.75 -4.43 -11.00
CA GLN A 161 -5.63 -3.82 -12.00
C GLN A 161 -6.84 -3.22 -11.30
N PHE A 162 -6.70 -1.97 -10.89
CA PHE A 162 -7.74 -1.18 -10.28
C PHE A 162 -8.56 -0.52 -11.40
N ASP A 163 -9.82 -0.91 -11.54
CA ASP A 163 -10.81 -0.16 -12.32
C ASP A 163 -11.60 0.74 -11.36
N PRO A 164 -11.35 2.07 -11.35
CA PRO A 164 -12.04 3.00 -10.47
C PRO A 164 -13.55 3.00 -10.69
N GLU A 165 -13.99 2.82 -11.95
CA GLU A 165 -15.39 2.94 -12.33
C GLU A 165 -16.24 1.76 -11.83
N GLU A 166 -15.63 0.59 -11.60
CA GLU A 166 -16.33 -0.58 -11.06
C GLU A 166 -16.48 -0.51 -9.53
N LYS A 167 -15.53 0.14 -8.83
CA LYS A 167 -15.47 0.14 -7.36
C LYS A 167 -16.13 1.34 -6.70
N PHE A 168 -16.12 2.51 -7.35
CA PHE A 168 -16.62 3.74 -6.75
C PHE A 168 -17.81 4.31 -7.50
N ALA A 169 -18.75 4.89 -6.76
CA ALA A 169 -19.86 5.63 -7.34
C ALA A 169 -19.34 6.77 -8.21
N LYS A 170 -19.98 7.02 -9.36
CA LYS A 170 -19.57 8.11 -10.29
C LYS A 170 -19.48 9.47 -9.62
N GLU A 171 -20.33 9.72 -8.62
CA GLU A 171 -20.33 10.94 -7.81
C GLU A 171 -19.01 11.18 -7.05
N LEU A 172 -18.26 10.12 -6.72
CA LEU A 172 -16.96 10.20 -6.06
C LEU A 172 -15.79 10.39 -7.04
N LEU A 173 -15.99 10.10 -8.33
CA LEU A 173 -14.95 10.10 -9.36
C LEU A 173 -15.01 11.32 -10.27
N GLU A 174 -16.22 11.79 -10.57
CA GLU A 174 -16.49 12.93 -11.41
C GLU A 174 -16.59 14.20 -10.56
N ASP A 175 -15.95 15.27 -11.03
CA ASP A 175 -16.10 16.58 -10.41
C ASP A 175 -17.52 17.09 -10.73
N PRO A 176 -18.34 17.42 -9.72
CA PRO A 176 -19.71 17.85 -9.97
C PRO A 176 -19.71 19.20 -10.68
N ASP A 177 -20.61 19.36 -11.66
CA ASP A 177 -20.76 20.59 -12.46
C ASP A 177 -21.15 21.81 -11.60
N GLU A 178 -21.84 21.57 -10.48
CA GLU A 178 -22.21 22.57 -9.48
C GLU A 178 -21.62 22.22 -8.10
N ALA A 179 -21.35 23.25 -7.30
CA ALA A 179 -20.89 23.04 -5.94
C ALA A 179 -21.94 22.26 -5.14
N LEU A 180 -21.55 21.10 -4.60
CA LEU A 180 -22.44 20.24 -3.81
C LEU A 180 -23.12 21.05 -2.68
N ASP A 181 -24.39 20.78 -2.47
CA ASP A 181 -25.14 21.26 -1.31
C ASP A 181 -24.55 20.68 -0.01
N LYS A 182 -24.94 21.26 1.13
CA LYS A 182 -24.38 20.86 2.42
C LYS A 182 -24.74 19.42 2.78
N ASP A 183 -25.90 18.94 2.37
CA ASP A 183 -26.40 17.62 2.73
C ASP A 183 -25.68 16.55 1.90
N SER A 184 -25.50 16.77 0.59
CA SER A 184 -24.67 15.88 -0.26
C SER A 184 -23.21 15.83 0.19
N ARG A 185 -22.63 16.95 0.67
CA ARG A 185 -21.28 16.94 1.28
C ARG A 185 -21.22 16.10 2.55
N GLN A 186 -22.26 16.11 3.36
CA GLN A 186 -22.33 15.27 4.56
C GLN A 186 -22.47 13.79 4.19
N GLY A 187 -23.31 13.47 3.19
CA GLY A 187 -23.41 12.12 2.64
C GLY A 187 -22.07 11.60 2.12
N LEU A 188 -21.35 12.43 1.36
CA LEU A 188 -20.00 12.10 0.87
C LEU A 188 -19.02 11.84 2.03
N ASN A 189 -19.05 12.70 3.05
CA ASN A 189 -18.19 12.52 4.23
C ASN A 189 -18.51 11.22 4.97
N GLN A 190 -19.79 10.89 5.13
CA GLN A 190 -20.23 9.65 5.78
C GLN A 190 -19.77 8.43 4.97
N GLN A 191 -19.99 8.42 3.65
CA GLN A 191 -19.54 7.36 2.75
C GLN A 191 -18.02 7.17 2.84
N VAL A 192 -17.26 8.27 2.73
CA VAL A 192 -15.80 8.19 2.80
C VAL A 192 -15.33 7.71 4.16
N ASN A 193 -15.98 8.11 5.26
CA ASN A 193 -15.60 7.65 6.59
C ASN A 193 -15.86 6.15 6.79
N ALA A 194 -16.95 5.63 6.23
CA ALA A 194 -17.32 4.21 6.29
C ALA A 194 -16.38 3.28 5.49
N MET A 195 -15.63 3.79 4.52
CA MET A 195 -14.69 2.98 3.73
C MET A 195 -13.46 2.52 4.53
N THR A 196 -12.86 1.42 4.09
CA THR A 196 -11.59 0.91 4.61
C THR A 196 -10.41 1.84 4.27
N VAL A 197 -9.28 1.71 4.97
CA VAL A 197 -8.06 2.50 4.68
C VAL A 197 -7.59 2.28 3.24
N LEU A 198 -7.67 1.05 2.74
CA LEU A 198 -7.28 0.68 1.39
C LEU A 198 -8.15 1.34 0.33
N GLU A 199 -9.47 1.32 0.51
CA GLU A 199 -10.43 1.99 -0.36
C GLU A 199 -10.24 3.50 -0.34
N LYS A 200 -9.97 4.09 0.83
CA LYS A 200 -9.61 5.51 0.94
C LYS A 200 -8.34 5.84 0.15
N MET A 201 -7.32 4.97 0.17
CA MET A 201 -6.11 5.14 -0.63
C MET A 201 -6.40 5.02 -2.14
N GLN A 202 -7.25 4.08 -2.55
CA GLN A 202 -7.68 3.92 -3.94
C GLN A 202 -8.51 5.12 -4.44
N LEU A 203 -9.42 5.61 -3.61
CA LEU A 203 -10.20 6.81 -3.88
C LEU A 203 -9.30 8.04 -3.94
N ALA A 204 -8.28 8.14 -3.09
CA ALA A 204 -7.33 9.26 -3.13
C ALA A 204 -6.65 9.44 -4.50
N LEU A 205 -6.43 8.35 -5.23
CA LEU A 205 -5.74 8.33 -6.53
C LEU A 205 -6.65 8.67 -7.72
N SER A 206 -7.96 8.42 -7.60
CA SER A 206 -8.91 8.50 -8.72
C SER A 206 -10.07 9.47 -8.50
N GLY A 207 -10.33 9.84 -7.23
CA GLY A 207 -11.48 10.61 -6.80
C GLY A 207 -11.45 12.09 -7.17
N ASN A 208 -12.63 12.70 -7.04
CA ASN A 208 -12.91 14.10 -7.33
C ASN A 208 -12.24 15.08 -6.33
N ILE A 209 -12.34 16.38 -6.61
CA ILE A 209 -11.73 17.44 -5.79
C ILE A 209 -12.23 17.42 -4.33
N GLU A 210 -13.51 17.12 -4.11
CA GLU A 210 -14.12 17.11 -2.76
C GLU A 210 -13.64 15.90 -1.94
N ALA A 211 -13.59 14.70 -2.54
CA ALA A 211 -13.04 13.50 -1.92
C ALA A 211 -11.57 13.70 -1.56
N ARG A 212 -10.75 14.28 -2.45
CA ARG A 212 -9.34 14.60 -2.13
C ARG A 212 -9.21 15.61 -1.00
N THR A 213 -10.07 16.64 -0.98
CA THR A 213 -10.09 17.64 0.09
C THR A 213 -10.43 17.02 1.44
N LEU A 214 -11.33 16.04 1.47
CA LEU A 214 -11.66 15.28 2.66
C LEU A 214 -10.52 14.35 3.08
N LEU A 215 -9.96 13.58 2.14
CA LEU A 215 -8.89 12.61 2.40
C LEU A 215 -7.60 13.30 2.88
N MET A 216 -7.32 14.54 2.45
CA MET A 216 -6.19 15.34 2.98
C MET A 216 -6.33 15.72 4.47
N LYS A 217 -7.54 15.70 5.03
CA LYS A 217 -7.77 15.94 6.46
C LYS A 217 -7.66 14.66 7.30
N ASN A 218 -7.58 13.50 6.66
CA ASN A 218 -7.50 12.21 7.34
C ASN A 218 -6.19 12.12 8.16
N PRO A 219 -6.19 11.53 9.37
CA PRO A 219 -4.99 11.41 10.18
C PRO A 219 -3.92 10.48 9.58
N ASN A 220 -4.26 9.53 8.71
CA ASN A 220 -3.30 8.58 8.15
C ASN A 220 -2.42 9.23 7.07
N ARG A 221 -1.09 9.13 7.24
CA ARG A 221 -0.12 9.73 6.31
C ARG A 221 -0.17 9.10 4.92
N LEU A 222 -0.39 7.79 4.83
CA LEU A 222 -0.38 7.05 3.57
C LEU A 222 -1.52 7.48 2.64
N ILE A 223 -2.70 7.77 3.21
CA ILE A 223 -3.83 8.33 2.46
C ILE A 223 -3.45 9.71 1.89
N GLN A 224 -2.89 10.59 2.72
CA GLN A 224 -2.44 11.93 2.30
C GLN A 224 -1.38 11.85 1.18
N GLU A 225 -0.45 10.91 1.29
CA GLU A 225 0.56 10.65 0.26
C GLU A 225 -0.08 10.20 -1.06
N CYS A 226 -1.09 9.33 -1.02
CA CYS A 226 -1.83 8.90 -2.20
C CYS A 226 -2.56 10.07 -2.88
N VAL A 227 -3.16 10.98 -2.10
CA VAL A 227 -3.81 12.18 -2.66
C VAL A 227 -2.79 13.04 -3.42
N LEU A 228 -1.59 13.23 -2.85
CA LEU A 228 -0.53 14.02 -3.51
C LEU A 228 0.01 13.38 -4.79
N ARG A 229 -0.15 12.06 -4.96
CA ARG A 229 0.23 11.33 -6.18
C ARG A 229 -0.86 11.32 -7.25
N ASN A 230 -2.05 11.85 -6.97
CA ASN A 230 -3.17 11.87 -7.91
C ASN A 230 -2.84 12.75 -9.15
N PRO A 231 -3.04 12.25 -10.39
CA PRO A 231 -2.76 13.00 -11.61
C PRO A 231 -3.65 14.23 -11.83
N LYS A 232 -4.84 14.26 -11.21
CA LYS A 232 -5.82 15.36 -11.32
C LYS A 232 -5.64 16.44 -10.25
N ILE A 233 -4.59 16.37 -9.43
CA ILE A 233 -4.38 17.36 -8.35
C ILE A 233 -4.11 18.76 -8.89
N THR A 234 -4.81 19.74 -8.35
CA THR A 234 -4.70 21.15 -8.76
C THR A 234 -3.72 21.94 -7.90
N ILE A 235 -3.23 23.07 -8.42
CA ILE A 235 -2.31 23.96 -7.68
C ILE A 235 -2.99 24.56 -6.45
N ASP A 236 -4.29 24.85 -6.53
CA ASP A 236 -5.05 25.43 -5.42
C ASP A 236 -5.18 24.46 -4.24
N GLU A 237 -5.36 23.16 -4.52
CA GLU A 237 -5.31 22.13 -3.49
C GLU A 237 -3.94 22.09 -2.81
N ILE A 238 -2.84 22.14 -3.58
CA ILE A 238 -1.48 22.18 -3.02
C ILE A 238 -1.25 23.42 -2.16
N ILE A 239 -1.80 24.58 -2.54
CA ILE A 239 -1.72 25.80 -1.73
C ILE A 239 -2.45 25.62 -0.38
N ARG A 240 -3.63 24.97 -0.38
CA ARG A 240 -4.37 24.65 0.85
C ARG A 240 -3.54 23.76 1.77
N VAL A 241 -2.95 22.70 1.23
CA VAL A 241 -2.07 21.78 1.99
C VAL A 241 -0.84 22.52 2.54
N ALA A 242 -0.16 23.34 1.72
CA ALA A 242 1.03 24.07 2.14
C ALA A 242 0.73 25.14 3.21
N THR A 243 -0.47 25.73 3.20
CA THR A 243 -0.89 26.75 4.18
C THR A 243 -1.29 26.13 5.51
N ASP A 244 -1.78 24.89 5.50
CA ASP A 244 -2.24 24.20 6.69
C ASP A 244 -1.09 23.79 7.61
N LYS A 245 -1.17 24.24 8.87
CA LYS A 245 -0.15 23.98 9.90
C LYS A 245 -0.37 22.65 10.61
N SER A 246 -1.56 22.05 10.48
CA SER A 246 -1.88 20.77 11.11
C SER A 246 -1.17 19.60 10.41
N GLN A 247 -0.92 19.73 9.11
CA GLN A 247 -0.31 18.71 8.23
C GLN A 247 1.02 18.15 8.75
N LYS A 248 1.29 16.86 8.50
CA LYS A 248 2.55 16.19 8.92
C LYS A 248 3.77 16.75 8.18
N GLU A 249 4.94 16.72 8.80
CA GLU A 249 6.18 17.26 8.21
C GLU A 249 6.55 16.56 6.89
N GLU A 250 6.33 15.26 6.80
CA GLU A 250 6.63 14.46 5.61
C GLU A 250 5.81 14.90 4.38
N ILE A 251 4.53 15.21 4.57
CA ILE A 251 3.65 15.71 3.51
C ILE A 251 4.14 17.06 2.99
N ILE A 252 4.48 17.99 3.89
CA ILE A 252 5.06 19.29 3.51
C ILE A 252 6.41 19.11 2.79
N ARG A 253 7.21 18.13 3.20
CA ARG A 253 8.48 17.79 2.55
C ARG A 253 8.26 17.25 1.14
N MET A 254 7.27 16.39 0.92
CA MET A 254 6.88 15.92 -0.42
C MET A 254 6.45 17.08 -1.31
N VAL A 255 5.61 17.99 -0.79
CA VAL A 255 5.17 19.19 -1.54
C VAL A 255 6.35 20.08 -1.91
N ALA A 256 7.29 20.31 -0.99
CA ALA A 256 8.49 21.10 -1.26
C ALA A 256 9.46 20.39 -2.23
N ALA A 257 9.49 19.06 -2.27
CA ALA A 257 10.38 18.32 -3.18
C ALA A 257 9.91 18.41 -4.65
N ASN A 258 8.61 18.60 -4.89
CA ASN A 258 8.04 18.62 -6.23
C ASN A 258 8.42 19.90 -7.01
N ARG A 259 9.11 19.73 -8.14
CA ARG A 259 9.59 20.84 -8.97
C ARG A 259 8.48 21.51 -9.77
N ASP A 260 7.39 20.83 -10.06
CA ASP A 260 6.29 21.40 -10.85
C ASP A 260 5.44 22.34 -9.99
N TRP A 261 5.11 21.94 -8.76
CA TRP A 261 4.36 22.77 -7.84
C TRP A 261 5.16 24.00 -7.38
N THR A 262 6.45 23.82 -7.14
CA THR A 262 7.33 24.92 -6.72
C THR A 262 7.63 25.93 -7.82
N LYS A 263 7.18 25.74 -9.08
CA LYS A 263 7.21 26.83 -10.09
C LYS A 263 6.24 27.96 -9.73
N SER A 264 5.10 27.64 -9.11
CA SER A 264 4.10 28.61 -8.71
C SER A 264 4.57 29.48 -7.55
N TYR A 265 4.46 30.81 -7.71
CA TYR A 265 4.78 31.76 -6.64
C TYR A 265 3.94 31.51 -5.39
N ALA A 266 2.64 31.21 -5.56
CA ALA A 266 1.71 31.05 -4.45
C ALA A 266 2.08 29.86 -3.56
N VAL A 267 2.47 28.72 -4.17
CA VAL A 267 2.95 27.54 -3.45
C VAL A 267 4.23 27.85 -2.69
N VAL A 268 5.20 28.48 -3.35
CA VAL A 268 6.49 28.88 -2.73
C VAL A 268 6.27 29.83 -1.56
N HIS A 269 5.36 30.80 -1.72
CA HIS A 269 4.98 31.73 -0.66
C HIS A 269 4.33 31.00 0.52
N ALA A 270 3.38 30.08 0.28
CA ALA A 270 2.74 29.28 1.32
C ALA A 270 3.76 28.41 2.10
N LEU A 271 4.66 27.73 1.38
CA LEU A 271 5.71 26.90 1.98
C LEU A 271 6.66 27.70 2.88
N CYS A 272 7.02 28.93 2.51
CA CYS A 272 7.85 29.79 3.36
C CYS A 272 7.17 30.22 4.66
N TRP A 273 5.84 30.26 4.68
CA TRP A 273 5.04 30.58 5.87
C TRP A 273 4.80 29.38 6.78
N ASN A 274 4.96 28.16 6.26
CA ASN A 274 4.75 26.95 7.04
C ASN A 274 5.98 26.59 7.89
N PRO A 275 5.85 26.44 9.22
CA PRO A 275 6.98 26.12 10.09
C PRO A 275 7.54 24.71 9.90
N LYS A 276 6.77 23.79 9.32
CA LYS A 276 7.18 22.41 9.05
C LYS A 276 7.97 22.25 7.74
N THR A 277 8.14 23.33 6.97
CA THR A 277 8.95 23.30 5.75
C THR A 277 10.44 23.16 6.10
N PRO A 278 11.16 22.18 5.54
CA PRO A 278 12.60 22.04 5.79
C PRO A 278 13.37 23.31 5.44
N PHE A 279 14.25 23.74 6.36
CA PHE A 279 14.99 25.00 6.25
C PHE A 279 15.74 25.14 4.91
N LEU A 280 16.35 24.06 4.42
CA LEU A 280 17.12 24.08 3.17
C LEU A 280 16.25 24.45 1.96
N GLN A 281 15.02 23.96 1.90
CA GLN A 281 14.09 24.29 0.82
C GLN A 281 13.53 25.71 1.01
N ALA A 282 13.08 26.02 2.22
CA ALA A 282 12.55 27.34 2.54
C ALA A 282 13.55 28.47 2.26
N SER A 283 14.83 28.28 2.60
CA SER A 283 15.91 29.26 2.34
C SER A 283 16.10 29.53 0.85
N LYS A 284 16.05 28.49 0.00
CA LYS A 284 16.11 28.64 -1.47
C LYS A 284 14.92 29.42 -2.01
N TYR A 285 13.74 29.20 -1.44
CA TYR A 285 12.50 29.85 -1.83
C TYR A 285 12.44 31.34 -1.49
N LEU A 286 13.04 31.77 -0.36
CA LEU A 286 13.09 33.18 0.02
C LEU A 286 13.66 34.09 -1.08
N GLY A 287 14.65 33.61 -1.84
CA GLY A 287 15.26 34.36 -2.94
C GLY A 287 14.24 34.73 -4.04
N ARG A 288 13.23 33.89 -4.24
CA ARG A 288 12.19 34.04 -5.28
C ARG A 288 11.01 34.93 -4.84
N LEU A 289 10.91 35.26 -3.56
CA LEU A 289 9.80 36.07 -3.05
C LEU A 289 9.95 37.56 -3.38
N TYR A 290 8.81 38.24 -3.52
CA TYR A 290 8.77 39.69 -3.65
C TYR A 290 9.20 40.39 -2.36
N VAL A 291 9.77 41.58 -2.49
CA VAL A 291 10.34 42.34 -1.34
C VAL A 291 9.29 42.58 -0.24
N LYS A 292 8.04 42.88 -0.62
CA LYS A 292 6.94 43.12 0.33
C LYS A 292 6.62 41.88 1.19
N ASP A 293 6.60 40.69 0.59
CA ASP A 293 6.29 39.47 1.32
C ASP A 293 7.47 38.97 2.15
N LEU A 294 8.69 39.16 1.63
CA LEU A 294 9.92 38.88 2.37
C LEU A 294 10.03 39.73 3.65
N GLN A 295 9.61 41.01 3.59
CA GLN A 295 9.52 41.88 4.76
C GLN A 295 8.50 41.37 5.80
N LYS A 296 7.38 40.80 5.37
CA LYS A 296 6.40 40.19 6.28
C LYS A 296 6.97 38.97 6.98
N ILE A 297 7.63 38.09 6.22
CA ILE A 297 8.31 36.90 6.75
C ILE A 297 9.40 37.29 7.76
N ALA A 298 10.19 38.31 7.44
CA ALA A 298 11.26 38.83 8.31
C ALA A 298 10.76 39.34 9.67
N LYS A 299 9.50 39.80 9.76
CA LYS A 299 8.88 40.32 10.99
C LYS A 299 8.03 39.28 11.73
N SER A 300 7.67 38.18 11.06
CA SER A 300 6.74 37.20 11.61
C SER A 300 7.39 36.33 12.69
N LYS A 301 6.65 36.08 13.78
CA LYS A 301 7.02 35.12 14.84
C LYS A 301 6.53 33.69 14.54
N ALA A 302 5.69 33.51 13.53
CA ALA A 302 5.07 32.22 13.21
C ALA A 302 5.98 31.27 12.41
N ILE A 303 7.18 31.74 12.04
CA ILE A 303 8.12 31.09 11.14
C ILE A 303 9.42 30.80 11.91
N PRO A 304 10.16 29.70 11.60
CA PRO A 304 11.42 29.39 12.25
C PRO A 304 12.40 30.57 12.27
N GLY A 305 12.97 30.87 13.43
CA GLY A 305 13.79 32.08 13.65
C GLY A 305 14.99 32.19 12.70
N MET A 306 15.62 31.06 12.35
CA MET A 306 16.70 31.03 11.35
C MET A 306 16.25 31.50 9.97
N LEU A 307 15.02 31.18 9.57
CA LEU A 307 14.46 31.62 8.29
C LEU A 307 14.15 33.12 8.32
N ALA A 308 13.65 33.64 9.45
CA ALA A 308 13.43 35.07 9.64
C ALA A 308 14.74 35.89 9.62
N VAL A 309 15.85 35.34 10.16
CA VAL A 309 17.20 35.94 10.05
C VAL A 309 17.65 36.01 8.59
N GLN A 310 17.52 34.90 7.84
CA GLN A 310 17.88 34.88 6.41
C GLN A 310 17.00 35.83 5.58
N ALA A 311 15.70 35.89 5.85
CA ALA A 311 14.81 36.83 5.21
C ALA A 311 15.23 38.29 5.45
N ARG A 312 15.58 38.66 6.69
CA ARG A 312 16.10 40.01 7.01
C ARG A 312 17.36 40.36 6.22
N ARG A 313 18.29 39.42 6.09
CA ARG A 313 19.50 39.60 5.28
C ARG A 313 19.16 39.86 3.81
N LEU A 314 18.29 39.03 3.23
CA LEU A 314 17.87 39.16 1.83
C LEU A 314 17.07 40.45 1.56
N VAL A 315 16.27 40.93 2.51
CA VAL A 315 15.60 42.24 2.39
C VAL A 315 16.63 43.36 2.31
N ALA A 316 17.64 43.36 3.19
CA ALA A 316 18.69 44.38 3.19
C ALA A 316 19.53 44.34 1.90
N GLU A 317 19.82 43.15 1.36
CA GLU A 317 20.49 43.00 0.07
C GLU A 317 19.61 43.56 -1.07
N LYS A 318 18.34 43.16 -1.18
CA LYS A 318 17.43 43.64 -2.25
C LYS A 318 17.14 45.15 -2.16
N GLN A 319 17.16 45.74 -0.97
CA GLN A 319 17.00 47.20 -0.78
C GLN A 319 18.23 48.03 -1.14
N ARG A 320 19.42 47.41 -1.24
CA ARG A 320 20.65 48.11 -1.66
C ARG A 320 20.77 48.23 -3.18
N PHE A 321 20.10 47.36 -3.92
CA PHE A 321 20.15 47.28 -5.39
C PHE A 321 18.92 47.88 -6.10
N ASN A 322 17.93 48.35 -5.34
CA ASN A 322 16.78 49.12 -5.81
C ASN A 322 16.94 50.57 -5.36
#